data_AF-A0A520EEX3-F1
#
_entry.id   AF-A0A520EEX3-F1
#
_cell.length_a   1.000
_cell.length_b   1.000
_cell.length_c   1.000
_cell.angle_alpha   90.00
_cell.angle_beta   90.00
_cell.angle_gamma   90.00
#
_symmetry.space_group_name_H-M   'P 1'
#
loop_
_entity.id
_entity.type
_entity.pdbx_description
1 polymer ?
#
loop_
_entity_poly.entity_id
_entity_poly.type
_entity_poly.pdbx_seq_one_letter_code
_entity_poly.pdbx_strand_id
1 'polypeptide(L)'
;MFAWLASLVVGALWRRSARLMLRWPAPHAALVGGVLLAALYAIFSGWGVPSQRTVWMLAVIALLRLSGRRWPWPHTWLLVCAVVVAIDPWALMQAGFWLSFVAVGVLFATDSGAPRAGGTGAAARFVEVVREQWVVTLALTPLSVLLFQQVSVVGLLANAVAIPWVTLVVTPLAMLGAVFAPLWNGAAWAVQGLAWVLQWLAGLSFATVSMPAPPLWMAACGVAGGLLLAMRLPMSLRSLGLPLLLPVLLWQAPRPAVGEFELLGADIGQGNAVLVRTATHSLLYDTGPRYSLESDAGHRVLVPLLRALGERLDTVMLSHRDSDHTGGAPAVLAMQPAAALLSSIEATHPLQALRPVQRCHAGQRWQWDGVDFEVLHPSAADYDSATKPNAISCVLRIGNGRAAALLAGDIEKEQEAALVARATDRLAVDFLLAPHHGSKTSSSAAFLDAVKPRLALAQTGYRNRFGHPAEEVLQRYRIRDIRVIDSPHCGAMRWHSTTPGNALCQRAAARRYWHHEVP
;
A
#
# COMPACT_ATOMS: atom_id res chain seq x y z
N MET A 1 8.64 10.94 -24.40
CA MET A 1 9.81 11.69 -24.91
C MET A 1 10.58 10.93 -25.99
N PHE A 2 11.01 9.68 -25.77
CA PHE A 2 11.73 8.87 -26.77
C PHE A 2 11.04 8.81 -28.14
N ALA A 3 9.76 8.44 -28.19
CA ALA A 3 8.97 8.39 -29.43
C ALA A 3 8.94 9.74 -30.20
N TRP A 4 8.98 10.86 -29.48
CA TRP A 4 8.99 12.20 -30.07
C TRP A 4 10.37 12.54 -30.64
N LEU A 5 11.46 12.25 -29.92
CA LEU A 5 12.82 12.39 -30.47
C LEU A 5 13.02 11.49 -31.70
N ALA A 6 12.56 10.24 -31.62
CA ALA A 6 12.58 9.29 -32.72
C ALA A 6 11.83 9.83 -33.95
N SER A 7 10.63 10.39 -33.78
CA SER A 7 9.88 10.97 -34.90
C SER A 7 10.57 12.19 -35.50
N LEU A 8 11.18 13.06 -34.68
CA LEU A 8 11.97 14.19 -35.16
C LEU A 8 13.18 13.75 -36.00
N VAL A 9 13.93 12.77 -35.52
CA VAL A 9 15.11 12.22 -36.21
C VAL A 9 14.70 11.54 -37.52
N VAL A 10 13.70 10.65 -37.47
CA VAL A 10 13.18 9.99 -38.68
C VAL A 10 12.68 11.03 -39.67
N GLY A 11 11.91 12.03 -39.23
CA GLY A 11 11.44 13.10 -40.10
C GLY A 11 12.57 13.94 -40.71
N ALA A 12 13.62 14.25 -39.95
CA ALA A 12 14.77 14.99 -40.43
C ALA A 12 15.57 14.20 -41.48
N LEU A 13 15.79 12.91 -41.23
CA LEU A 13 16.46 12.02 -42.19
C LEU A 13 15.61 11.81 -43.45
N TRP A 14 14.29 11.65 -43.30
CA TRP A 14 13.37 11.47 -44.43
C TRP A 14 13.36 12.69 -45.36
N ARG A 15 13.42 13.91 -44.78
CA ARG A 15 13.48 15.17 -45.54
C ARG A 15 14.75 15.33 -46.36
N ARG A 16 15.82 14.57 -46.08
CA ARG A 16 17.06 14.62 -46.86
C ARG A 16 16.97 13.88 -48.20
N SER A 17 15.92 13.09 -48.43
CA SER A 17 15.73 12.33 -49.68
C SER A 17 14.49 12.80 -50.42
N ALA A 18 14.71 13.50 -51.54
CA ALA A 18 13.62 13.94 -52.42
C ALA A 18 12.78 12.75 -52.95
N ARG A 19 13.43 11.61 -53.24
CA ARG A 19 12.74 10.39 -53.71
C ARG A 19 11.78 9.82 -52.66
N LEU A 20 12.16 9.85 -51.38
CA LEU A 20 11.32 9.34 -50.30
C LEU A 20 10.15 10.30 -49.99
N MET A 21 10.38 11.61 -50.07
CA MET A 21 9.33 12.62 -49.88
C MET A 21 8.26 12.56 -50.98
N LEU A 22 8.64 12.21 -52.22
CA LEU A 22 7.70 12.01 -53.32
C LEU A 22 6.85 10.75 -53.14
N ARG A 23 7.34 9.73 -52.42
CA ARG A 23 6.59 8.49 -52.15
C ARG A 23 5.69 8.61 -50.92
N TRP A 24 6.17 9.26 -49.86
CA TRP A 24 5.42 9.37 -48.61
C TRP A 24 5.77 10.65 -47.85
N PRO A 25 4.78 11.44 -47.38
CA PRO A 25 5.05 12.69 -46.69
C PRO A 25 5.88 12.49 -45.42
N ALA A 26 6.92 13.30 -45.24
CA ALA A 26 7.83 13.21 -44.10
C ALA A 26 7.14 13.21 -42.71
N PRO A 27 6.03 13.95 -42.47
CA PRO A 27 5.31 13.86 -41.19
C PRO A 27 4.67 12.50 -40.93
N HIS A 28 4.24 11.78 -41.98
CA HIS A 28 3.63 10.45 -41.85
C HIS A 28 4.71 9.40 -41.56
N ALA A 29 5.82 9.47 -42.29
CA ALA A 29 6.99 8.62 -42.04
C ALA A 29 7.58 8.85 -40.63
N ALA A 30 7.68 10.10 -40.19
CA ALA A 30 8.11 10.48 -38.84
C ALA A 30 7.19 9.87 -37.76
N LEU A 31 5.88 9.95 -37.94
CA LEU A 31 4.89 9.43 -37.01
C LEU A 31 4.98 7.90 -36.90
N VAL A 32 5.00 7.19 -38.03
CA VAL A 32 5.11 5.73 -38.05
C VAL A 32 6.46 5.26 -37.52
N GLY A 33 7.56 5.91 -37.92
CA GLY A 33 8.89 5.62 -37.40
C GLY A 33 8.99 5.84 -35.89
N GLY A 34 8.35 6.90 -35.36
CA GLY A 34 8.27 7.16 -33.93
C GLY A 34 7.53 6.06 -33.16
N VAL A 35 6.38 5.60 -33.67
CA VAL A 35 5.62 4.48 -33.07
C VAL A 35 6.45 3.19 -33.11
N LEU A 36 7.05 2.88 -34.26
CA LEU A 36 7.83 1.66 -34.45
C LEU A 36 9.05 1.62 -33.54
N LEU A 37 9.83 2.70 -33.46
CA LEU A 37 10.98 2.78 -32.57
C LEU A 37 10.55 2.71 -31.09
N ALA A 38 9.43 3.35 -30.72
CA ALA A 38 8.89 3.25 -29.37
C ALA A 38 8.46 1.81 -29.02
N ALA A 39 7.87 1.08 -29.97
CA ALA A 39 7.51 -0.32 -29.80
C ALA A 39 8.75 -1.21 -29.66
N LEU A 40 9.77 -1.01 -30.50
CA LEU A 40 11.05 -1.72 -30.39
C LEU A 40 11.73 -1.47 -29.04
N TYR A 41 11.75 -0.21 -28.60
CA TYR A 41 12.27 0.14 -27.28
C TYR A 41 11.46 -0.52 -26.16
N ALA A 42 10.12 -0.52 -26.25
CA ALA A 42 9.27 -1.16 -25.26
C ALA A 42 9.51 -2.68 -25.18
N ILE A 43 9.69 -3.36 -26.31
CA ILE A 43 10.04 -4.79 -26.36
C ILE A 43 11.43 -5.00 -25.73
N PHE A 44 12.41 -4.21 -26.16
CA PHE A 44 13.78 -4.26 -25.65
C PHE A 44 13.83 -4.06 -24.12
N SER A 45 13.01 -3.18 -23.58
CA SER A 45 12.92 -2.91 -22.14
C SER A 45 12.04 -3.91 -21.36
N GLY A 46 11.67 -5.05 -21.95
CA GLY A 46 10.92 -6.12 -21.28
C GLY A 46 9.40 -6.05 -21.38
N TRP A 47 8.85 -5.24 -22.30
CA TRP A 47 7.41 -5.15 -22.60
C TRP A 47 6.52 -4.88 -21.36
N GLY A 48 7.00 -4.06 -20.43
CA GLY A 48 6.25 -3.74 -19.21
C GLY A 48 4.92 -3.02 -19.49
N VAL A 49 3.92 -3.22 -18.63
CA VAL A 49 2.55 -2.68 -18.80
C VAL A 49 2.52 -1.16 -19.07
N PRO A 50 3.32 -0.30 -18.40
CA PRO A 50 3.35 1.13 -18.72
C PRO A 50 3.83 1.44 -20.15
N SER A 51 4.80 0.67 -20.65
CA SER A 51 5.32 0.81 -22.01
C SER A 51 4.31 0.35 -23.05
N GLN A 52 3.62 -0.78 -22.79
CA GLN A 52 2.54 -1.27 -23.65
C GLN A 52 1.45 -0.22 -23.84
N ARG A 53 0.96 0.37 -22.73
CA ARG A 53 -0.04 1.45 -22.78
C ARG A 53 0.43 2.58 -23.68
N THR A 54 1.65 3.07 -23.47
CA THR A 54 2.21 4.17 -24.28
C THR A 54 2.26 3.81 -25.77
N VAL A 55 2.65 2.59 -26.13
CA VAL A 55 2.67 2.12 -27.52
C VAL A 55 1.26 2.11 -28.12
N TRP A 56 0.27 1.58 -27.40
CA TRP A 56 -1.12 1.58 -27.86
C TRP A 56 -1.69 2.99 -28.02
N MET A 57 -1.42 3.88 -27.06
CA MET A 57 -1.81 5.29 -27.15
C MET A 57 -1.22 5.94 -28.42
N LEU A 58 0.08 5.77 -28.64
CA LEU A 58 0.77 6.32 -29.81
C LEU A 58 0.26 5.72 -31.12
N ALA A 59 0.00 4.41 -31.16
CA ALA A 59 -0.50 3.71 -32.34
C ALA A 59 -1.92 4.20 -32.73
N VAL A 60 -2.82 4.33 -31.76
CA VAL A 60 -4.19 4.84 -32.00
C VAL A 60 -4.16 6.28 -32.50
N ILE A 61 -3.38 7.15 -31.85
CA ILE A 61 -3.22 8.54 -32.28
C ILE A 61 -2.61 8.61 -33.68
N ALA A 62 -1.61 7.76 -33.96
CA ALA A 62 -0.99 7.70 -35.26
C ALA A 62 -1.99 7.27 -36.34
N LEU A 63 -2.76 6.21 -36.10
CA LEU A 63 -3.77 5.70 -37.02
C LEU A 63 -4.83 6.76 -37.33
N LEU A 64 -5.34 7.46 -36.32
CA LEU A 64 -6.31 8.55 -36.52
C LEU A 64 -5.73 9.65 -37.41
N ARG A 65 -4.50 10.11 -37.13
CA ARG A 65 -3.84 11.15 -37.94
C ARG A 65 -3.57 10.69 -39.37
N LEU A 66 -3.09 9.46 -39.56
CA LEU A 66 -2.84 8.88 -40.89
C LEU A 66 -4.14 8.68 -41.70
N SER A 67 -5.24 8.39 -41.02
CA SER A 67 -6.58 8.28 -41.65
C SER A 67 -7.21 9.64 -42.00
N GLY A 68 -6.52 10.76 -41.73
CA GLY A 68 -7.03 12.11 -41.96
C GLY A 68 -8.14 12.55 -41.00
N ARG A 69 -8.50 11.73 -40.00
CA ARG A 69 -9.58 12.01 -39.04
C ARG A 69 -9.12 13.01 -38.00
N ARG A 70 -9.74 14.20 -37.99
CA ARG A 70 -9.48 15.27 -37.01
C ARG A 70 -10.57 15.30 -35.95
N TRP A 71 -10.54 14.31 -35.07
CA TRP A 71 -11.51 14.23 -33.98
C TRP A 71 -11.21 15.25 -32.88
N PRO A 72 -12.24 15.77 -32.19
CA PRO A 72 -12.02 16.54 -30.98
C PRO A 72 -11.20 15.74 -29.96
N TRP A 73 -10.35 16.42 -29.19
CA TRP A 73 -9.46 15.75 -28.23
C TRP A 73 -10.18 14.82 -27.24
N PRO A 74 -11.41 15.09 -26.74
CA PRO A 74 -12.08 14.18 -25.82
C PRO A 74 -12.41 12.83 -26.47
N HIS A 75 -12.80 12.83 -27.75
CA HIS A 75 -13.11 11.60 -28.49
C HIS A 75 -11.85 10.77 -28.75
N THR A 76 -10.74 11.45 -29.06
CA THR A 76 -9.44 10.78 -29.23
C THR A 76 -8.98 10.18 -27.90
N TRP A 77 -9.08 10.93 -26.80
CA TRP A 77 -8.73 10.47 -25.46
C TRP A 77 -9.59 9.28 -25.01
N LEU A 78 -10.92 9.35 -25.19
CA LEU A 78 -11.84 8.24 -24.87
C LEU A 78 -11.59 6.99 -25.72
N LEU A 79 -11.32 7.15 -27.02
CA LEU A 79 -10.98 6.01 -27.89
C LEU A 79 -9.70 5.31 -27.40
N VAL A 80 -8.69 6.09 -27.03
CA VAL A 80 -7.43 5.55 -26.51
C VAL A 80 -7.67 4.83 -25.17
N CYS A 81 -8.49 5.37 -24.27
CA CYS A 81 -8.92 4.68 -23.06
C CYS A 81 -9.59 3.33 -23.40
N ALA A 82 -10.55 3.35 -24.33
CA ALA A 82 -11.31 2.15 -24.72
C ALA A 82 -10.41 1.06 -25.30
N VAL A 83 -9.45 1.42 -26.16
CA VAL A 83 -8.49 0.46 -26.74
C VAL A 83 -7.59 -0.14 -25.66
N VAL A 84 -7.06 0.67 -24.75
CA VAL A 84 -6.20 0.16 -23.66
C VAL A 84 -6.98 -0.80 -22.76
N VAL A 85 -8.22 -0.46 -22.39
CA VAL A 85 -9.07 -1.32 -21.54
C VAL A 85 -9.53 -2.58 -22.28
N ALA A 86 -9.77 -2.50 -23.59
CA ALA A 86 -10.13 -3.67 -24.40
C ALA A 86 -8.98 -4.68 -24.51
N ILE A 87 -7.72 -4.20 -24.54
CA ILE A 87 -6.53 -5.05 -24.59
C ILE A 87 -6.16 -5.59 -23.20
N ASP A 88 -6.22 -4.73 -22.18
CA ASP A 88 -5.95 -5.07 -20.79
C ASP A 88 -7.11 -4.59 -19.89
N PRO A 89 -8.12 -5.45 -19.64
CA PRO A 89 -9.24 -5.11 -18.76
C PRO A 89 -8.81 -4.77 -17.33
N TRP A 90 -7.67 -5.31 -16.88
CA TRP A 90 -7.13 -5.06 -15.55
C TRP A 90 -6.45 -3.69 -15.42
N ALA A 91 -6.25 -2.96 -16.53
CA ALA A 91 -5.68 -1.63 -16.51
C ALA A 91 -6.45 -0.67 -15.59
N LEU A 92 -7.79 -0.81 -15.49
CA LEU A 92 -8.62 0.02 -14.60
C LEU A 92 -8.32 -0.19 -13.11
N MET A 93 -7.75 -1.33 -12.74
CA MET A 93 -7.32 -1.63 -11.36
C MET A 93 -5.93 -1.08 -11.04
N GLN A 94 -5.19 -0.60 -12.04
CA GLN A 94 -3.84 -0.10 -11.86
C GLN A 94 -3.85 1.42 -11.65
N ALA A 95 -3.19 1.89 -10.58
CA ALA A 95 -3.00 3.32 -10.31
C ALA A 95 -2.41 4.08 -11.50
N GLY A 96 -1.46 3.46 -12.21
CA GLY A 96 -0.78 4.05 -13.36
C GLY A 96 -1.71 4.37 -14.54
N PHE A 97 -2.84 3.67 -14.70
CA PHE A 97 -3.85 4.01 -15.72
C PHE A 97 -4.46 5.36 -15.41
N TRP A 98 -5.02 5.52 -14.20
CA TRP A 98 -5.71 6.74 -13.77
C TRP A 98 -4.78 7.94 -13.77
N LEU A 99 -3.57 7.82 -13.19
CA LEU A 99 -2.61 8.92 -13.15
C LEU A 99 -2.23 9.39 -14.57
N SER A 100 -2.02 8.47 -15.51
CA SER A 100 -1.65 8.82 -16.89
C SER A 100 -2.80 9.48 -17.64
N PHE A 101 -3.98 8.85 -17.65
CA PHE A 101 -5.11 9.33 -18.44
C PHE A 101 -5.70 10.63 -17.89
N VAL A 102 -5.77 10.78 -16.56
CA VAL A 102 -6.19 12.05 -15.95
C VAL A 102 -5.18 13.15 -16.25
N ALA A 103 -3.87 12.89 -16.13
CA ALA A 103 -2.84 13.88 -16.48
C ALA A 103 -2.96 14.34 -17.94
N VAL A 104 -3.06 13.39 -18.88
CA VAL A 104 -3.19 13.70 -20.32
C VAL A 104 -4.49 14.45 -20.61
N GLY A 105 -5.60 14.05 -19.99
CA GLY A 105 -6.89 14.73 -20.14
C GLY A 105 -6.85 16.16 -19.63
N VAL A 106 -6.24 16.38 -18.46
CA VAL A 106 -6.04 17.72 -17.89
C VAL A 106 -5.13 18.55 -18.79
N LEU A 107 -4.04 18.00 -19.31
CA LEU A 107 -3.16 18.69 -20.25
C LEU A 107 -3.93 19.10 -21.52
N PHE A 108 -4.71 18.22 -22.13
CA PHE A 108 -5.51 18.59 -23.31
C PHE A 108 -6.63 19.60 -23.00
N ALA A 109 -7.26 19.51 -21.83
CA ALA A 109 -8.27 20.49 -21.42
C ALA A 109 -7.67 21.86 -21.06
N THR A 110 -6.41 21.88 -20.64
CA THR A 110 -5.70 23.07 -20.18
C THR A 110 -4.68 23.61 -21.16
N ASP A 111 -4.43 22.93 -22.28
CA ASP A 111 -3.72 23.43 -23.47
C ASP A 111 -4.74 24.04 -24.44
N SER A 112 -4.48 25.26 -24.91
CA SER A 112 -5.39 25.96 -25.83
C SER A 112 -4.94 25.87 -27.29
N GLY A 113 -3.73 25.39 -27.57
CA GLY A 113 -3.11 25.52 -28.89
C GLY A 113 -2.91 26.98 -29.37
N ALA A 114 -3.40 27.98 -28.63
CA ALA A 114 -3.24 29.39 -28.91
C ALA A 114 -1.93 29.89 -28.29
N PRO A 115 -1.02 30.53 -29.06
CA PRO A 115 0.11 31.26 -28.49
C PRO A 115 -0.47 32.35 -27.59
N ARG A 116 -0.31 32.17 -26.28
CA ARG A 116 -0.75 33.17 -25.32
C ARG A 116 0.09 34.42 -25.52
N ALA A 117 -0.55 35.58 -25.45
CA ALA A 117 0.06 36.91 -25.55
C ALA A 117 0.95 37.25 -24.33
N GLY A 118 1.79 36.32 -23.88
CA GLY A 118 2.82 36.51 -22.87
C GLY A 118 4.18 36.66 -23.56
N GLY A 119 4.99 37.64 -23.12
CA GLY A 119 6.25 38.01 -23.76
C GLY A 119 7.19 36.83 -24.02
N THR A 120 8.05 36.94 -25.03
CA THR A 120 8.99 35.90 -25.49
C THR A 120 10.19 35.67 -24.55
N GLY A 121 10.24 36.39 -23.42
CA GLY A 121 11.33 36.35 -22.44
C GLY A 121 11.41 35.04 -21.66
N ALA A 122 12.61 34.72 -21.16
CA ALA A 122 12.85 33.51 -20.36
C ALA A 122 11.97 33.45 -19.10
N ALA A 123 11.67 34.60 -18.48
CA ALA A 123 10.80 34.69 -17.31
C ALA A 123 9.34 34.27 -17.59
N ALA A 124 8.79 34.67 -18.74
CA ALA A 124 7.43 34.30 -19.12
C ALA A 124 7.30 32.80 -19.43
N ARG A 125 8.32 32.22 -20.10
CA ARG A 125 8.41 30.77 -20.31
C ARG A 125 8.54 30.00 -18.99
N PHE A 126 9.30 30.52 -18.04
CA PHE A 126 9.42 29.93 -16.71
C PHE A 126 8.08 29.93 -15.97
N VAL A 127 7.35 31.05 -15.98
CA VAL A 127 6.02 31.15 -15.38
C VAL A 127 5.02 30.18 -16.02
N GLU A 128 5.08 30.00 -17.33
CA GLU A 128 4.22 29.06 -18.06
C GLU A 128 4.48 27.60 -17.63
N VAL A 129 5.75 27.18 -17.61
CA VAL A 129 6.15 25.84 -17.14
C VAL A 129 5.73 25.62 -15.68
N VAL A 130 5.97 26.59 -14.81
CA VAL A 130 5.57 26.52 -13.40
C VAL A 130 4.04 26.38 -13.29
N ARG A 131 3.28 27.15 -14.07
CA ARG A 131 1.82 27.10 -14.07
C ARG A 131 1.29 25.74 -14.54
N GLU A 132 1.81 25.19 -15.63
CA GLU A 132 1.42 23.86 -16.13
C GLU A 132 1.68 22.77 -15.09
N GLN A 133 2.86 22.84 -14.45
CA GLN A 133 3.24 21.92 -13.40
C GLN A 133 2.32 22.01 -12.17
N TRP A 134 1.92 23.22 -11.78
CA TRP A 134 0.94 23.43 -10.70
C TRP A 134 -0.43 22.86 -11.05
N VAL A 135 -0.91 23.07 -12.28
CA VAL A 135 -2.21 22.56 -12.75
C VAL A 135 -2.25 21.03 -12.71
N VAL A 136 -1.21 20.37 -13.22
CA VAL A 136 -1.12 18.91 -13.20
C VAL A 136 -1.00 18.40 -11.77
N THR A 137 -0.18 19.05 -10.93
CA THR A 137 -0.05 18.68 -9.52
C THR A 137 -1.41 18.75 -8.82
N LEU A 138 -2.11 19.87 -8.92
CA LEU A 138 -3.41 20.06 -8.27
C LEU A 138 -4.47 19.05 -8.73
N ALA A 139 -4.47 18.71 -10.02
CA ALA A 139 -5.41 17.72 -10.56
C ALA A 139 -5.08 16.28 -10.13
N LEU A 140 -3.79 15.95 -9.99
CA LEU A 140 -3.35 14.60 -9.60
C LEU A 140 -3.26 14.39 -8.09
N THR A 141 -3.16 15.45 -7.28
CA THR A 141 -3.06 15.33 -5.82
C THR A 141 -4.23 14.55 -5.20
N PRO A 142 -5.51 14.85 -5.49
CA PRO A 142 -6.63 14.08 -4.93
C PRO A 142 -6.58 12.60 -5.33
N LEU A 143 -6.18 12.33 -6.57
CA LEU A 143 -6.01 10.97 -7.08
C LEU A 143 -4.85 10.25 -6.38
N SER A 144 -3.77 10.98 -6.06
CA SER A 144 -2.60 10.44 -5.35
C SER A 144 -2.96 10.09 -3.89
N VAL A 145 -3.75 10.93 -3.22
CA VAL A 145 -4.30 10.64 -1.88
C VAL A 145 -5.20 9.40 -1.94
N LEU A 146 -6.08 9.31 -2.93
CA LEU A 146 -6.98 8.15 -3.08
C LEU A 146 -6.23 6.84 -3.34
N LEU A 147 -5.19 6.86 -4.18
CA LEU A 147 -4.50 5.65 -4.62
C LEU A 147 -3.36 5.22 -3.69
N PHE A 148 -2.68 6.17 -3.04
CA PHE A 148 -1.46 5.91 -2.28
C PHE A 148 -1.52 6.38 -0.83
N GLN A 149 -2.59 7.08 -0.41
CA GLN A 149 -2.75 7.64 0.93
C GLN A 149 -1.60 8.58 1.33
N GLN A 150 -0.90 9.13 0.33
CA GLN A 150 0.24 10.01 0.52
C GLN A 150 0.42 10.96 -0.66
N VAL A 151 0.99 12.13 -0.37
CA VAL A 151 1.40 13.12 -1.36
C VAL A 151 2.87 13.43 -1.14
N SER A 152 3.68 13.33 -2.20
CA SER A 152 5.08 13.73 -2.13
C SER A 152 5.20 15.24 -2.31
N VAL A 153 5.56 15.94 -1.24
CA VAL A 153 5.76 17.40 -1.26
C VAL A 153 7.02 17.75 -2.05
N VAL A 154 8.08 16.95 -1.87
CA VAL A 154 9.33 17.09 -2.62
C VAL A 154 9.24 16.51 -4.04
N GLY A 155 8.10 15.90 -4.40
CA GLY A 155 7.91 15.23 -5.68
C GLY A 155 8.14 16.14 -6.87
N LEU A 156 7.82 17.43 -6.76
CA LEU A 156 8.11 18.43 -7.78
C LEU A 156 9.62 18.56 -8.04
N LEU A 157 10.41 18.75 -6.98
CA LEU A 157 11.86 18.89 -7.06
C LEU A 157 12.52 17.59 -7.50
N ALA A 158 12.07 16.46 -6.94
CA ALA A 158 12.54 15.14 -7.31
C ALA A 158 12.31 14.87 -8.80
N ASN A 159 11.12 15.16 -9.33
CA ASN A 159 10.80 14.96 -10.75
C ASN A 159 11.56 15.93 -11.67
N ALA A 160 11.79 17.17 -11.25
CA ALA A 160 12.57 18.15 -12.01
C ALA A 160 14.02 17.71 -12.22
N VAL A 161 14.61 16.98 -11.27
CA VAL A 161 15.96 16.41 -11.39
C VAL A 161 15.92 15.03 -12.06
N ALA A 162 15.05 14.14 -11.59
CA ALA A 162 15.03 12.73 -11.99
C ALA A 162 14.62 12.54 -13.45
N ILE A 163 13.57 13.24 -13.94
CA ILE A 163 13.09 13.02 -15.32
C ILE A 163 14.18 13.38 -16.35
N PRO A 164 14.80 14.58 -16.32
CA PRO A 164 15.88 14.91 -17.24
C PRO A 164 17.08 13.98 -17.08
N TRP A 165 17.49 13.67 -15.84
CA TRP A 165 18.65 12.81 -15.59
C TRP A 165 18.46 11.40 -16.14
N VAL A 166 17.32 10.76 -15.84
CA VAL A 166 17.02 9.42 -16.34
C VAL A 166 16.91 9.41 -17.86
N THR A 167 16.31 10.44 -18.45
CA THR A 167 16.02 10.44 -19.88
C THR A 167 17.23 10.84 -20.73
N LEU A 168 18.06 11.78 -20.27
CA LEU A 168 19.19 12.33 -21.03
C LEU A 168 20.53 11.66 -20.69
N VAL A 169 20.66 11.07 -19.51
CA VAL A 169 21.93 10.47 -19.05
C VAL A 169 21.79 8.96 -18.89
N VAL A 170 20.91 8.50 -17.98
CA VAL A 170 20.84 7.07 -17.62
C VAL A 170 20.42 6.21 -18.80
N THR A 171 19.30 6.54 -19.45
CA THR A 171 18.74 5.72 -20.53
C THR A 171 19.70 5.62 -21.74
N PRO A 172 20.29 6.73 -22.24
CA PRO A 172 21.28 6.66 -23.32
C PRO A 172 22.52 5.85 -22.93
N LEU A 173 23.07 6.04 -21.73
CA LEU A 173 24.23 5.27 -21.26
C LEU A 173 23.91 3.78 -21.15
N ALA A 174 22.72 3.43 -20.64
CA ALA A 174 22.28 2.04 -20.53
C ALA A 174 22.11 1.38 -21.91
N MET A 175 21.50 2.08 -22.88
CA MET A 175 21.34 1.57 -24.24
C MET A 175 22.68 1.45 -24.97
N LEU A 176 23.58 2.42 -24.82
CA LEU A 176 24.92 2.33 -25.39
C LEU A 176 25.77 1.28 -24.68
N GLY A 177 25.52 1.02 -23.39
CA GLY A 177 26.14 -0.06 -22.61
C GLY A 177 25.87 -1.45 -23.18
N ALA A 178 24.71 -1.65 -23.81
CA ALA A 178 24.39 -2.90 -24.52
C ALA A 178 25.28 -3.10 -25.78
N VAL A 179 25.85 -2.03 -26.34
CA VAL A 179 26.76 -2.08 -27.49
C VAL A 179 28.22 -2.03 -27.05
N PHE A 180 28.53 -1.19 -26.07
CA PHE A 180 29.87 -0.99 -25.53
C PHE A 180 29.83 -1.09 -24.01
N ALA A 181 30.20 -2.28 -23.52
CA ALA A 181 30.03 -2.66 -22.13
C ALA A 181 30.40 -1.56 -21.12
N PRO A 182 31.56 -0.89 -21.16
CA PRO A 182 31.94 0.10 -20.13
C PRO A 182 30.91 1.19 -19.81
N LEU A 183 30.03 1.55 -20.76
CA LEU A 183 28.99 2.56 -20.54
C LEU A 183 27.88 2.10 -19.58
N TRP A 184 27.72 0.79 -19.36
CA TRP A 184 26.82 0.26 -18.32
C TRP A 184 27.21 0.69 -16.90
N ASN A 185 28.51 0.89 -16.65
CA ASN A 185 29.07 1.31 -15.36
C ASN A 185 28.79 2.79 -15.16
N GLY A 186 28.93 3.58 -16.24
CA GLY A 186 28.50 4.98 -16.25
C GLY A 186 27.01 5.13 -15.95
N ALA A 187 26.16 4.28 -16.54
CA ALA A 187 24.73 4.25 -16.22
C ALA A 187 24.49 3.88 -14.74
N ALA A 188 25.20 2.87 -14.22
CA ALA A 188 25.10 2.46 -12.83
C ALA A 188 25.51 3.59 -11.85
N TRP A 189 26.62 4.27 -12.10
CA TRP A 189 27.05 5.43 -11.30
C TRP A 189 26.05 6.59 -11.38
N ALA A 190 25.50 6.85 -12.57
CA ALA A 190 24.47 7.87 -12.73
C ALA A 190 23.20 7.54 -11.93
N VAL A 191 22.81 6.27 -11.87
CA VAL A 191 21.68 5.81 -11.03
C VAL A 191 22.02 5.94 -9.55
N GLN A 192 23.23 5.57 -9.13
CA GLN A 192 23.66 5.70 -7.73
C GLN A 192 23.69 7.17 -7.28
N GLY A 193 24.22 8.07 -8.12
CA GLY A 193 24.23 9.51 -7.85
C GLY A 193 22.81 10.07 -7.73
N LEU A 194 21.90 9.67 -8.63
CA LEU A 194 20.48 10.04 -8.53
C LEU A 194 19.85 9.48 -7.25
N ALA A 195 20.11 8.22 -6.92
CA ALA A 195 19.57 7.57 -5.73
C ALA A 195 20.01 8.29 -4.45
N TRP A 196 21.27 8.73 -4.37
CA TRP A 196 21.77 9.52 -3.26
C TRP A 196 21.00 10.84 -3.08
N VAL A 197 20.79 11.59 -4.18
CA VAL A 197 19.99 12.84 -4.16
C VAL A 197 18.55 12.57 -3.71
N LEU A 198 17.93 11.51 -4.24
CA LEU A 198 16.55 11.16 -3.91
C LEU A 198 16.40 10.68 -2.47
N GLN A 199 17.38 9.95 -1.93
CA GLN A 199 17.42 9.54 -0.52
C GLN A 199 17.55 10.75 0.40
N TRP A 200 18.39 11.72 0.05
CA TRP A 200 18.50 12.97 0.80
C TRP A 200 17.17 13.74 0.82
N LEU A 201 16.50 13.86 -0.33
CA LEU A 201 15.16 14.48 -0.40
C LEU A 201 14.11 13.70 0.41
N ALA A 202 14.17 12.37 0.39
CA ALA A 202 13.24 11.51 1.12
C ALA A 202 13.44 11.55 2.65
N GLY A 203 14.65 11.89 3.11
CA GLY A 203 14.95 12.05 4.54
C GLY A 203 14.37 13.31 5.17
N LEU A 204 13.84 14.24 4.39
CA LEU A 204 13.17 15.44 4.92
C LEU A 204 11.86 15.03 5.63
N SER A 205 11.62 15.56 6.83
CA SER A 205 10.45 15.22 7.65
C SER A 205 9.10 15.52 6.97
N PHE A 206 9.11 16.45 6.02
CA PHE A 206 7.94 16.85 5.22
C PHE A 206 7.97 16.31 3.78
N ALA A 207 8.91 15.40 3.44
CA ALA A 207 9.06 14.85 2.09
C ALA A 207 7.76 14.22 1.57
N THR A 208 7.03 13.56 2.48
CA THR A 208 5.72 12.97 2.20
C THR A 208 4.75 13.35 3.30
N VAL A 209 3.53 13.70 2.89
CA VAL A 209 2.40 13.87 3.81
C VAL A 209 1.46 12.71 3.58
N SER A 210 1.25 11.90 4.63
CA SER A 210 0.29 10.80 4.59
C SER A 210 -1.07 11.27 5.08
N MET A 211 -2.15 10.81 4.44
CA MET A 211 -3.52 11.11 4.81
C MET A 211 -4.32 9.81 4.91
N PRO A 212 -5.23 9.67 5.89
CA PRO A 212 -6.10 8.51 5.96
C PRO A 212 -6.92 8.36 4.68
N ALA A 213 -7.25 7.13 4.30
CA ALA A 213 -8.07 6.86 3.13
C ALA A 213 -9.49 7.40 3.36
N PRO A 214 -9.93 8.41 2.59
CA PRO A 214 -11.28 8.94 2.70
C PRO A 214 -12.30 7.98 2.09
N PRO A 215 -13.58 8.06 2.49
CA PRO A 215 -14.67 7.44 1.77
C PRO A 215 -14.68 7.88 0.30
N LEU A 216 -15.12 6.98 -0.60
CA LEU A 216 -15.06 7.22 -2.05
C LEU A 216 -15.78 8.50 -2.48
N TRP A 217 -16.88 8.87 -1.83
CA TRP A 217 -17.61 10.09 -2.16
C TRP A 217 -16.81 11.36 -1.82
N MET A 218 -16.09 11.39 -0.69
CA MET A 218 -15.21 12.50 -0.33
C MET A 218 -14.03 12.59 -1.29
N ALA A 219 -13.47 11.45 -1.67
CA ALA A 219 -12.42 11.39 -2.69
C ALA A 219 -12.92 11.92 -4.05
N ALA A 220 -14.14 11.53 -4.47
CA ALA A 220 -14.75 12.01 -5.70
C ALA A 220 -14.99 13.52 -5.66
N CYS A 221 -15.47 14.07 -4.54
CA CYS A 221 -15.54 15.52 -4.33
C CYS A 221 -14.17 16.18 -4.45
N GLY A 222 -13.13 15.59 -3.84
CA GLY A 222 -11.77 16.10 -3.91
C GLY A 222 -11.22 16.12 -5.35
N VAL A 223 -11.43 15.05 -6.12
CA VAL A 223 -11.05 14.99 -7.54
C VAL A 223 -11.81 16.05 -8.34
N ALA A 224 -13.13 16.18 -8.15
CA ALA A 224 -13.94 17.19 -8.82
C ALA A 224 -13.48 18.62 -8.47
N GLY A 225 -13.15 18.88 -7.19
CA GLY A 225 -12.63 20.17 -6.73
C GLY A 225 -11.27 20.51 -7.34
N GLY A 226 -10.35 19.53 -7.37
CA GLY A 226 -9.04 19.68 -8.02
C GLY A 226 -9.16 19.96 -9.53
N LEU A 227 -10.04 19.24 -10.23
CA LEU A 227 -10.34 19.47 -11.64
C LEU A 227 -10.92 20.87 -11.87
N LEU A 228 -11.90 21.29 -11.06
CA LEU A 228 -12.54 22.59 -11.21
C LEU A 228 -11.55 23.75 -11.02
N LEU A 229 -10.61 23.61 -10.08
CA LEU A 229 -9.53 24.58 -9.86
C LEU A 229 -8.51 24.60 -11.01
N ALA A 230 -8.25 23.45 -11.62
CA ALA A 230 -7.34 23.28 -12.75
C ALA A 230 -7.92 23.78 -14.08
N MET A 231 -9.25 23.76 -14.24
CA MET A 231 -9.93 24.19 -15.46
C MET A 231 -9.80 25.70 -15.72
N ARG A 232 -9.86 26.07 -17.00
CA ARG A 232 -9.78 27.46 -17.48
C ARG A 232 -11.13 28.20 -17.36
N LEU A 233 -11.69 28.23 -16.15
CA LEU A 233 -12.96 28.90 -15.85
C LEU A 233 -12.73 30.25 -15.15
N PRO A 234 -13.73 31.16 -15.13
CA PRO A 234 -13.69 32.34 -14.27
C PRO A 234 -13.40 31.99 -12.82
N MET A 235 -12.71 32.88 -12.09
CA MET A 235 -12.33 32.64 -10.69
C MET A 235 -13.51 32.32 -9.77
N SER A 236 -14.70 32.87 -10.06
CA SER A 236 -15.95 32.58 -9.34
C SER A 236 -16.39 31.13 -9.44
N LEU A 237 -16.14 30.46 -10.57
CA LEU A 237 -16.43 29.03 -10.74
C LEU A 237 -15.29 28.16 -10.20
N ARG A 238 -14.04 28.60 -10.37
CA ARG A 238 -12.87 27.87 -9.84
C ARG A 238 -12.89 27.80 -8.32
N SER A 239 -13.30 28.88 -7.63
CA SER A 239 -13.36 28.92 -6.17
C SER A 239 -14.36 27.92 -5.58
N LEU A 240 -15.38 27.48 -6.34
CA LEU A 240 -16.27 26.37 -5.93
C LEU A 240 -15.52 25.04 -5.78
N GLY A 241 -14.30 24.92 -6.30
CA GLY A 241 -13.47 23.73 -6.09
C GLY A 241 -12.89 23.63 -4.68
N LEU A 242 -12.73 24.77 -3.98
CA LEU A 242 -12.23 24.80 -2.60
C LEU A 242 -13.15 24.06 -1.62
N PRO A 243 -14.47 24.36 -1.52
CA PRO A 243 -15.36 23.62 -0.64
C PRO A 243 -15.46 22.12 -1.01
N LEU A 244 -15.28 21.76 -2.29
CA LEU A 244 -15.24 20.36 -2.72
C LEU A 244 -13.98 19.60 -2.26
N LEU A 245 -12.87 20.31 -2.00
CA LEU A 245 -11.65 19.72 -1.44
C LEU A 245 -11.72 19.53 0.09
N LEU A 246 -12.53 20.32 0.80
CA LEU A 246 -12.56 20.29 2.27
C LEU A 246 -12.87 18.90 2.87
N PRO A 247 -13.85 18.12 2.37
CA PRO A 247 -14.14 16.80 2.95
C PRO A 247 -12.95 15.85 2.93
N VAL A 248 -12.15 15.84 1.85
CA VAL A 248 -10.96 14.97 1.77
C VAL A 248 -9.79 15.51 2.61
N LEU A 249 -9.62 16.84 2.67
CA LEU A 249 -8.52 17.45 3.43
C LEU A 249 -8.74 17.40 4.94
N LEU A 250 -10.00 17.40 5.40
CA LEU A 250 -10.37 17.37 6.81
C LEU A 250 -10.77 15.97 7.30
N TRP A 251 -10.66 14.95 6.44
CA TRP A 251 -11.01 13.58 6.79
C TRP A 251 -10.11 13.05 7.91
N GLN A 252 -10.75 12.44 8.91
CA GLN A 252 -10.09 11.68 9.96
C GLN A 252 -10.71 10.30 10.02
N ALA A 253 -9.88 9.26 10.10
CA ALA A 253 -10.38 7.89 10.23
C ALA A 253 -11.11 7.72 11.58
N PRO A 254 -12.29 7.09 11.59
CA PRO A 254 -13.01 6.82 12.84
C PRO A 254 -12.16 6.02 13.83
N ARG A 255 -12.20 6.43 15.09
CA ARG A 255 -11.56 5.78 16.24
C ARG A 255 -12.62 5.31 17.24
N PRO A 256 -12.34 4.29 18.06
CA PRO A 256 -13.19 3.92 19.18
C PRO A 256 -13.43 5.08 20.14
N ALA A 257 -14.56 5.05 20.86
CA ALA A 257 -14.81 5.98 21.96
C ALA A 257 -13.86 5.70 23.15
N VAL A 258 -13.70 6.68 24.04
CA VAL A 258 -12.94 6.49 25.28
C VAL A 258 -13.56 5.34 26.10
N GLY A 259 -12.71 4.46 26.63
CA GLY A 259 -13.11 3.24 27.35
C GLY A 259 -13.48 2.07 26.44
N GLU A 260 -13.42 2.22 25.12
CA GLU A 260 -13.69 1.15 24.15
C GLU A 260 -12.45 0.86 23.30
N PHE A 261 -12.38 -0.36 22.76
CA PHE A 261 -11.31 -0.78 21.87
C PHE A 261 -11.83 -1.60 20.68
N GLU A 262 -11.04 -1.59 19.61
CA GLU A 262 -11.28 -2.34 18.39
C GLU A 262 -10.08 -3.24 18.10
N LEU A 263 -10.36 -4.43 17.57
CA LEU A 263 -9.37 -5.34 17.03
C LEU A 263 -9.60 -5.49 15.52
N LEU A 264 -8.52 -5.34 14.75
CA LEU A 264 -8.51 -5.62 13.32
C LEU A 264 -7.46 -6.69 13.04
N GLY A 265 -7.93 -7.92 12.78
CA GLY A 265 -7.10 -9.01 12.29
C GLY A 265 -6.87 -8.82 10.78
N ALA A 266 -5.65 -8.48 10.38
CA ALA A 266 -5.33 -8.20 8.99
C ALA A 266 -5.34 -9.48 8.12
N ASP A 267 -5.72 -9.36 6.84
CA ASP A 267 -5.61 -10.47 5.88
C ASP A 267 -4.17 -10.58 5.37
N ILE A 268 -3.33 -11.33 6.10
CA ILE A 268 -1.90 -11.53 5.82
C ILE A 268 -1.56 -12.97 5.43
N GLY A 269 -2.57 -13.78 5.13
CA GLY A 269 -2.39 -15.21 4.86
C GLY A 269 -2.07 -16.00 6.14
N GLN A 270 -0.96 -16.76 6.11
CA GLN A 270 -0.52 -17.59 7.24
C GLN A 270 0.39 -16.77 8.18
N GLY A 271 0.00 -16.64 9.44
CA GLY A 271 0.73 -15.87 10.46
C GLY A 271 -0.22 -15.02 11.29
N ASN A 272 0.30 -14.18 12.18
CA ASN A 272 -0.52 -13.25 12.97
C ASN A 272 -0.19 -11.79 12.65
N ALA A 273 -1.23 -10.96 12.60
CA ALA A 273 -1.11 -9.51 12.64
C ALA A 273 -2.47 -8.91 13.04
N VAL A 274 -2.56 -8.41 14.26
CA VAL A 274 -3.77 -7.83 14.84
C VAL A 274 -3.47 -6.40 15.29
N LEU A 275 -4.15 -5.44 14.66
CA LEU A 275 -4.12 -4.04 15.08
C LEU A 275 -5.16 -3.83 16.19
N VAL A 276 -4.71 -3.39 17.35
CA VAL A 276 -5.52 -2.94 18.47
C VAL A 276 -5.59 -1.42 18.43
N ARG A 277 -6.80 -0.87 18.52
CA ARG A 277 -7.03 0.58 18.53
C ARG A 277 -7.86 0.96 19.74
N THR A 278 -7.46 2.02 20.43
CA THR A 278 -8.27 2.74 21.43
C THR A 278 -8.58 4.13 20.88
N ALA A 279 -9.19 5.00 21.71
CA ALA A 279 -9.55 6.35 21.31
C ALA A 279 -8.37 7.16 20.76
N THR A 280 -7.18 7.03 21.36
CA THR A 280 -6.00 7.80 20.97
C THR A 280 -4.73 6.96 20.74
N HIS A 281 -4.69 5.70 21.19
CA HIS A 281 -3.51 4.82 21.08
C HIS A 281 -3.74 3.64 20.14
N SER A 282 -2.64 3.07 19.65
CA SER A 282 -2.64 1.88 18.80
C SER A 282 -1.47 0.95 19.08
N LEU A 283 -1.77 -0.34 19.16
CA LEU A 283 -0.78 -1.41 19.27
C LEU A 283 -0.95 -2.38 18.09
N LEU A 284 0.15 -2.76 17.47
CA LEU A 284 0.16 -3.85 16.48
C LEU A 284 0.77 -5.10 17.11
N TYR A 285 -0.04 -6.14 17.24
CA TYR A 285 0.37 -7.44 17.73
C TYR A 285 0.71 -8.35 16.55
N ASP A 286 1.98 -8.75 16.45
CA ASP A 286 2.61 -9.42 15.32
C ASP A 286 2.52 -8.65 13.99
N THR A 287 3.32 -9.07 13.01
CA THR A 287 3.54 -8.34 11.75
C THR A 287 3.46 -9.24 10.52
N GLY A 288 2.95 -10.46 10.68
CA GLY A 288 2.73 -11.40 9.60
C GLY A 288 4.01 -11.92 8.94
N PRO A 289 3.85 -12.72 7.86
CA PRO A 289 4.94 -13.45 7.25
C PRO A 289 5.84 -12.64 6.33
N ARG A 290 7.05 -13.17 6.16
CA ARG A 290 7.87 -12.92 4.97
C ARG A 290 7.46 -13.92 3.88
N TYR A 291 6.99 -13.43 2.74
CA TYR A 291 6.60 -14.26 1.60
C TYR A 291 7.78 -14.65 0.71
N SER A 292 8.75 -13.74 0.52
CA SER A 292 9.98 -13.95 -0.25
C SER A 292 11.08 -13.01 0.23
N LEU A 293 12.27 -13.05 -0.41
CA LEU A 293 13.36 -12.13 -0.12
C LEU A 293 12.99 -10.64 -0.34
N GLU A 294 12.05 -10.38 -1.25
CA GLU A 294 11.64 -9.03 -1.65
C GLU A 294 10.20 -8.69 -1.23
N SER A 295 9.53 -9.59 -0.49
CA SER A 295 8.10 -9.51 -0.26
C SER A 295 7.72 -9.97 1.14
N ASP A 296 7.06 -9.10 1.89
CA ASP A 296 6.59 -9.37 3.25
C ASP A 296 5.20 -8.75 3.50
N ALA A 297 4.53 -9.21 4.55
CA ALA A 297 3.22 -8.71 4.97
C ALA A 297 3.25 -7.24 5.40
N GLY A 298 4.39 -6.77 5.91
CA GLY A 298 4.61 -5.37 6.28
C GLY A 298 4.42 -4.43 5.09
N HIS A 299 5.23 -4.58 4.04
CA HIS A 299 5.17 -3.75 2.84
C HIS A 299 3.86 -3.91 2.06
N ARG A 300 3.33 -5.14 1.97
CA ARG A 300 2.18 -5.44 1.11
C ARG A 300 0.83 -5.12 1.75
N VAL A 301 0.72 -5.27 3.07
CA VAL A 301 -0.57 -5.23 3.77
C VAL A 301 -0.55 -4.20 4.89
N LEU A 302 0.37 -4.34 5.85
CA LEU A 302 0.30 -3.58 7.10
C LEU A 302 0.65 -2.10 6.94
N VAL A 303 1.71 -1.75 6.22
CA VAL A 303 2.08 -0.35 5.96
C VAL A 303 0.96 0.39 5.19
N PRO A 304 0.43 -0.15 4.07
CA PRO A 304 -0.73 0.44 3.42
C PRO A 304 -1.98 0.54 4.31
N LEU A 305 -2.26 -0.50 5.11
CA LEU A 305 -3.40 -0.52 6.03
C LEU A 305 -3.28 0.57 7.10
N LEU A 306 -2.12 0.69 7.76
CA LEU A 306 -1.86 1.71 8.78
C LEU A 306 -1.98 3.11 8.18
N ARG A 307 -1.45 3.34 6.97
CA ARG A 307 -1.64 4.63 6.26
C ARG A 307 -3.10 4.91 5.96
N ALA A 308 -3.84 3.92 5.44
CA ALA A 308 -5.26 4.06 5.13
C ALA A 308 -6.10 4.38 6.37
N LEU A 309 -5.74 3.84 7.53
CA LEU A 309 -6.40 4.14 8.79
C LEU A 309 -5.83 5.40 9.49
N GLY A 310 -4.78 6.02 8.97
CA GLY A 310 -4.14 7.17 9.61
C GLY A 310 -3.47 6.83 10.95
N GLU A 311 -3.01 5.59 11.09
CA GLU A 311 -2.56 5.03 12.36
C GLU A 311 -1.09 5.34 12.63
N ARG A 312 -0.85 5.87 13.83
CA ARG A 312 0.47 5.96 14.45
C ARG A 312 0.53 4.93 15.55
N LEU A 313 1.53 4.07 15.50
CA LEU A 313 1.66 3.00 16.49
C LEU A 313 2.43 3.50 17.70
N ASP A 314 1.88 3.27 18.88
CA ASP A 314 2.58 3.46 20.17
C ASP A 314 3.45 2.25 20.48
N THR A 315 2.97 1.05 20.13
CA THR A 315 3.68 -0.21 20.39
C THR A 315 3.52 -1.19 19.24
N VAL A 316 4.62 -1.82 18.85
CA VAL A 316 4.63 -3.06 18.09
C VAL A 316 4.99 -4.16 19.07
N MET A 317 4.07 -5.11 19.29
CA MET A 317 4.31 -6.30 20.10
C MET A 317 4.57 -7.49 19.18
N LEU A 318 5.73 -8.14 19.29
CA LEU A 318 6.02 -9.38 18.55
C LEU A 318 6.00 -10.55 19.52
N SER A 319 5.09 -11.48 19.32
CA SER A 319 4.84 -12.61 20.21
C SER A 319 6.08 -13.48 20.39
N HIS A 320 6.73 -13.88 19.30
CA HIS A 320 7.96 -14.67 19.28
C HIS A 320 8.72 -14.47 17.96
N ARG A 321 9.85 -15.15 17.77
CA ARG A 321 10.80 -14.89 16.66
C ARG A 321 10.39 -15.41 15.29
N ASP A 322 9.37 -16.26 15.18
CA ASP A 322 9.11 -16.96 13.91
C ASP A 322 8.66 -16.01 12.80
N SER A 323 9.00 -16.40 11.57
CA SER A 323 8.94 -15.48 10.42
C SER A 323 7.53 -15.09 10.01
N ASP A 324 6.52 -15.89 10.37
CA ASP A 324 5.09 -15.63 10.21
C ASP A 324 4.51 -14.66 11.24
N HIS A 325 5.33 -14.23 12.20
CA HIS A 325 5.02 -13.22 13.21
C HIS A 325 5.91 -11.98 13.07
N THR A 326 7.20 -12.16 12.78
CA THR A 326 8.19 -11.07 12.72
C THR A 326 8.52 -10.60 11.29
N GLY A 327 8.02 -11.29 10.26
CA GLY A 327 8.45 -11.11 8.88
C GLY A 327 8.22 -9.70 8.34
N GLY A 328 7.10 -9.07 8.70
CA GLY A 328 6.77 -7.70 8.32
C GLY A 328 7.34 -6.60 9.23
N ALA A 329 7.98 -6.95 10.36
CA ALA A 329 8.42 -5.99 11.37
C ALA A 329 9.42 -4.93 10.85
N PRO A 330 10.41 -5.26 10.00
CA PRO A 330 11.34 -4.25 9.48
C PRO A 330 10.62 -3.11 8.76
N ALA A 331 9.62 -3.44 7.92
CA ALA A 331 8.85 -2.48 7.15
C ALA A 331 7.98 -1.59 8.07
N VAL A 332 7.31 -2.21 9.05
CA VAL A 332 6.45 -1.49 9.99
C VAL A 332 7.26 -0.54 10.88
N LEU A 333 8.38 -1.02 11.45
CA LEU A 333 9.22 -0.22 12.35
C LEU A 333 9.91 0.95 11.63
N ALA A 334 10.28 0.77 10.36
CA ALA A 334 10.81 1.85 9.52
C ALA A 334 9.75 2.94 9.27
N MET A 335 8.49 2.55 9.04
CA MET A 335 7.39 3.50 8.86
C MET A 335 6.96 4.18 10.18
N GLN A 336 7.09 3.50 11.31
CA GLN A 336 6.60 3.94 12.62
C GLN A 336 7.78 4.21 13.57
N PRO A 337 8.59 5.27 13.35
CA PRO A 337 9.84 5.49 14.08
C PRO A 337 9.65 5.69 15.59
N ALA A 338 8.48 6.14 16.03
CA ALA A 338 8.17 6.41 17.43
C ALA A 338 7.65 5.18 18.22
N ALA A 339 7.27 4.10 17.54
CA ALA A 339 6.66 2.94 18.20
C ALA A 339 7.68 2.19 19.07
N ALA A 340 7.32 1.88 20.32
CA ALA A 340 8.08 0.96 21.16
C ALA A 340 8.01 -0.47 20.58
N LEU A 341 9.04 -1.28 20.81
CA LEU A 341 9.07 -2.69 20.41
C LEU A 341 9.06 -3.56 21.66
N LEU A 342 7.97 -4.29 21.90
CA LEU A 342 7.80 -5.22 23.02
C LEU A 342 7.80 -6.65 22.47
N SER A 343 8.68 -7.53 22.95
CA SER A 343 8.77 -8.88 22.38
C SER A 343 9.49 -9.88 23.28
N SER A 344 9.36 -11.17 22.98
CA SER A 344 10.17 -12.25 23.56
C SER A 344 11.42 -12.60 22.74
N ILE A 345 11.65 -11.95 21.59
CA ILE A 345 12.81 -12.26 20.74
C ILE A 345 14.14 -12.07 21.48
N GLU A 346 15.07 -12.97 21.19
CA GLU A 346 16.38 -12.98 21.80
C GLU A 346 17.24 -11.76 21.43
N ALA A 347 18.26 -11.47 22.24
CA ALA A 347 19.15 -10.32 22.04
C ALA A 347 19.97 -10.41 20.74
N THR A 348 20.13 -11.60 20.17
CA THR A 348 20.85 -11.84 18.92
C THR A 348 19.97 -11.68 17.67
N HIS A 349 18.66 -11.49 17.83
CA HIS A 349 17.74 -11.38 16.70
C HIS A 349 18.01 -10.08 15.90
N PRO A 350 18.06 -10.12 14.54
CA PRO A 350 18.42 -8.96 13.72
C PRO A 350 17.56 -7.70 13.95
N LEU A 351 16.31 -7.87 14.41
CA LEU A 351 15.42 -6.74 14.73
C LEU A 351 15.94 -5.86 15.87
N GLN A 352 16.79 -6.38 16.77
CA GLN A 352 17.42 -5.61 17.84
C GLN A 352 18.29 -4.47 17.29
N ALA A 353 18.88 -4.66 16.10
CA ALA A 353 19.67 -3.62 15.43
C ALA A 353 18.80 -2.49 14.87
N LEU A 354 17.51 -2.74 14.62
CA LEU A 354 16.56 -1.73 14.13
C LEU A 354 15.90 -0.96 15.27
N ARG A 355 15.56 -1.66 16.36
CA ARG A 355 14.95 -1.06 17.54
C ARG A 355 15.26 -1.87 18.79
N PRO A 356 15.67 -1.23 19.90
CA PRO A 356 15.80 -1.91 21.18
C PRO A 356 14.49 -2.58 21.60
N VAL A 357 14.54 -3.87 21.89
CA VAL A 357 13.39 -4.65 22.32
C VAL A 357 13.23 -4.56 23.83
N GLN A 358 12.06 -4.15 24.27
CA GLN A 358 11.60 -4.37 25.63
C GLN A 358 11.09 -5.81 25.75
N ARG A 359 11.51 -6.53 26.79
CA ARG A 359 11.07 -7.93 26.96
C ARG A 359 9.63 -7.99 27.46
N CYS A 360 8.83 -8.88 26.87
CA CYS A 360 7.54 -9.27 27.43
C CYS A 360 7.77 -9.99 28.76
N HIS A 361 7.07 -9.58 29.81
CA HIS A 361 7.13 -10.26 31.10
C HIS A 361 5.74 -10.31 31.74
N ALA A 362 5.36 -11.49 32.23
CA ALA A 362 4.10 -11.70 32.93
C ALA A 362 3.91 -10.69 34.07
N GLY A 363 2.75 -10.04 34.12
CA GLY A 363 2.42 -9.01 35.10
C GLY A 363 2.75 -7.57 34.66
N GLN A 364 3.39 -7.37 33.50
CA GLN A 364 3.45 -6.03 32.88
C GLN A 364 2.03 -5.56 32.56
N ARG A 365 1.69 -4.35 33.02
CA ARG A 365 0.36 -3.76 32.87
C ARG A 365 0.46 -2.30 32.53
N TRP A 366 -0.43 -1.83 31.67
CA TRP A 366 -0.63 -0.42 31.39
C TRP A 366 -2.09 -0.17 31.01
N GLN A 367 -2.49 1.10 30.99
CA GLN A 367 -3.85 1.49 30.62
C GLN A 367 -3.78 2.61 29.58
N TRP A 368 -4.59 2.48 28.52
CA TRP A 368 -4.77 3.52 27.51
C TRP A 368 -6.25 3.83 27.35
N ASP A 369 -6.62 5.11 27.46
CA ASP A 369 -8.00 5.58 27.26
C ASP A 369 -9.05 4.79 28.07
N GLY A 370 -8.71 4.28 29.27
CA GLY A 370 -9.60 3.45 30.09
C GLY A 370 -9.69 1.97 29.68
N VAL A 371 -8.79 1.50 28.83
CA VAL A 371 -8.64 0.09 28.42
C VAL A 371 -7.35 -0.47 29.04
N ASP A 372 -7.48 -1.56 29.77
CA ASP A 372 -6.39 -2.24 30.46
C ASP A 372 -5.71 -3.27 29.54
N PHE A 373 -4.38 -3.23 29.55
CA PHE A 373 -3.52 -4.15 28.84
C PHE A 373 -2.65 -4.89 29.86
N GLU A 374 -2.56 -6.22 29.73
CA GLU A 374 -1.77 -7.06 30.63
C GLU A 374 -1.04 -8.16 29.85
N VAL A 375 0.27 -8.24 30.01
CA VAL A 375 1.06 -9.38 29.54
C VAL A 375 0.93 -10.51 30.55
N LEU A 376 0.40 -11.66 30.12
CA LEU A 376 0.21 -12.84 30.97
C LEU A 376 1.36 -13.84 30.90
N HIS A 377 2.12 -13.83 29.81
CA HIS A 377 3.22 -14.75 29.53
C HIS A 377 4.18 -14.10 28.53
N PRO A 378 5.49 -14.41 28.53
CA PRO A 378 6.21 -15.36 29.40
C PRO A 378 6.59 -14.81 30.79
N SER A 379 6.79 -15.70 31.75
CA SER A 379 7.45 -15.40 33.04
C SER A 379 8.97 -15.49 32.92
N ALA A 380 9.72 -14.97 33.89
CA ALA A 380 11.18 -15.04 33.90
C ALA A 380 11.70 -16.49 33.74
N ALA A 381 11.09 -17.46 34.45
CA ALA A 381 11.48 -18.87 34.38
C ALA A 381 11.25 -19.51 33.00
N ASP A 382 10.29 -19.00 32.21
CA ASP A 382 10.01 -19.51 30.87
C ASP A 382 11.16 -19.13 29.91
N TYR A 383 11.77 -17.95 30.08
CA TYR A 383 12.96 -17.56 29.30
C TYR A 383 14.20 -18.43 29.58
N ASP A 384 14.32 -18.95 30.80
CA ASP A 384 15.48 -19.78 31.19
C ASP A 384 15.32 -21.25 30.75
N SER A 385 14.07 -21.71 30.62
CA SER A 385 13.75 -23.13 30.40
C SER A 385 13.24 -23.45 28.99
N ALA A 386 12.73 -22.47 28.25
CA ALA A 386 12.15 -22.70 26.94
C ALA A 386 13.21 -23.01 25.88
N THR A 387 12.99 -24.10 25.14
CA THR A 387 13.84 -24.52 24.01
C THR A 387 13.22 -24.18 22.65
N LYS A 388 11.93 -23.87 22.62
CA LYS A 388 11.17 -23.57 21.39
C LYS A 388 10.70 -22.11 21.36
N PRO A 389 10.69 -21.45 20.20
CA PRO A 389 10.18 -20.08 20.05
C PRO A 389 8.75 -19.89 20.58
N ASN A 390 7.85 -20.82 20.27
CA ASN A 390 6.43 -20.77 20.64
C ASN A 390 6.22 -20.72 22.16
N ALA A 391 7.10 -21.39 22.91
CA ALA A 391 7.02 -21.52 24.36
C ALA A 391 7.30 -20.22 25.11
N ILE A 392 7.78 -19.16 24.42
CA ILE A 392 7.98 -17.82 24.98
C ILE A 392 7.08 -16.76 24.32
N SER A 393 6.01 -17.19 23.62
CA SER A 393 5.07 -16.28 22.97
C SER A 393 4.50 -15.24 23.94
N CYS A 394 4.60 -13.94 23.64
CA CYS A 394 3.98 -12.89 24.45
C CYS A 394 2.45 -13.03 24.43
N VAL A 395 1.81 -13.32 25.56
CA VAL A 395 0.35 -13.41 25.64
C VAL A 395 -0.19 -12.11 26.19
N LEU A 396 -1.01 -11.43 25.40
CA LEU A 396 -1.58 -10.12 25.75
C LEU A 396 -3.08 -10.24 26.02
N ARG A 397 -3.51 -9.86 27.21
CA ARG A 397 -4.92 -9.65 27.55
C ARG A 397 -5.26 -8.17 27.45
N ILE A 398 -6.41 -7.87 26.88
CA ILE A 398 -6.93 -6.51 26.68
C ILE A 398 -8.35 -6.48 27.21
N GLY A 399 -8.76 -5.46 27.97
CA GLY A 399 -10.15 -5.35 28.39
C GLY A 399 -10.53 -4.01 28.98
N ASN A 400 -11.84 -3.76 29.06
CA ASN A 400 -12.42 -2.52 29.61
C ASN A 400 -13.44 -2.78 30.73
N GLY A 401 -13.36 -3.97 31.36
CA GLY A 401 -14.30 -4.44 32.37
C GLY A 401 -15.64 -4.96 31.83
N ARG A 402 -16.05 -4.58 30.61
CA ARG A 402 -17.28 -5.08 29.95
C ARG A 402 -17.00 -6.14 28.90
N ALA A 403 -15.92 -5.99 28.15
CA ALA A 403 -15.45 -6.93 27.17
C ALA A 403 -13.94 -7.14 27.30
N ALA A 404 -13.47 -8.31 26.91
CA ALA A 404 -12.05 -8.62 26.91
C ALA A 404 -11.62 -9.46 25.70
N ALA A 405 -10.34 -9.39 25.37
CA ALA A 405 -9.70 -10.13 24.32
C ALA A 405 -8.37 -10.74 24.78
N LEU A 406 -8.02 -11.91 24.24
CA LEU A 406 -6.76 -12.58 24.48
C LEU A 406 -6.03 -12.82 23.15
N LEU A 407 -4.85 -12.20 23.01
CA LEU A 407 -3.93 -12.43 21.90
C LEU A 407 -2.85 -13.40 22.38
N ALA A 408 -3.02 -14.68 22.04
CA ALA A 408 -2.27 -15.77 22.65
C ALA A 408 -0.94 -16.11 21.94
N GLY A 409 -0.68 -15.53 20.77
CA GLY A 409 0.47 -15.91 19.95
C GLY A 409 0.41 -17.40 19.62
N ASP A 410 1.55 -18.08 19.72
CA ASP A 410 1.67 -19.49 19.33
C ASP A 410 1.90 -20.43 20.53
N ILE A 411 1.44 -20.04 21.72
CA ILE A 411 1.54 -20.90 22.91
C ILE A 411 0.94 -22.29 22.65
N GLU A 412 1.58 -23.32 23.20
CA GLU A 412 1.15 -24.71 23.10
C GLU A 412 0.50 -25.19 24.42
N LYS A 413 0.00 -26.42 24.43
CA LYS A 413 -0.68 -27.07 25.58
C LYS A 413 0.00 -26.86 26.93
N GLU A 414 1.33 -26.88 26.99
CA GLU A 414 2.08 -26.71 28.23
C GLU A 414 1.93 -25.30 28.81
N GLN A 415 2.10 -24.27 27.96
CA GLN A 415 1.94 -22.87 28.35
C GLN A 415 0.46 -22.56 28.62
N GLU A 416 -0.47 -23.15 27.87
CA GLU A 416 -1.90 -23.07 28.13
C GLU A 416 -2.25 -23.60 29.52
N ALA A 417 -1.75 -24.78 29.89
CA ALA A 417 -1.98 -25.35 31.22
C ALA A 417 -1.37 -24.48 32.33
N ALA A 418 -0.18 -23.91 32.10
CA ALA A 418 0.45 -22.98 33.04
C ALA A 418 -0.37 -21.70 33.23
N LEU A 419 -0.94 -21.13 32.15
CA LEU A 419 -1.83 -19.98 32.22
C LEU A 419 -3.10 -20.31 33.00
N VAL A 420 -3.74 -21.46 32.71
CA VAL A 420 -4.92 -21.91 33.47
C VAL A 420 -4.57 -22.02 34.94
N ALA A 421 -3.48 -22.67 35.31
CA ALA A 421 -3.10 -22.85 36.71
C ALA A 421 -2.82 -21.53 37.46
N ARG A 422 -2.28 -20.50 36.79
CA ARG A 422 -1.84 -19.24 37.41
C ARG A 422 -2.88 -18.12 37.33
N ALA A 423 -3.83 -18.19 36.41
CA ALA A 423 -4.67 -17.06 36.04
C ALA A 423 -6.14 -17.41 35.73
N THR A 424 -6.68 -18.55 36.19
CA THR A 424 -8.06 -19.01 35.90
C THR A 424 -9.10 -17.88 35.92
N ASP A 425 -9.13 -17.06 36.98
CA ASP A 425 -10.16 -16.04 37.17
C ASP A 425 -10.05 -14.85 36.21
N ARG A 426 -8.93 -14.72 35.50
CA ARG A 426 -8.63 -13.59 34.60
C ARG A 426 -8.58 -13.98 33.12
N LEU A 427 -8.62 -15.26 32.80
CA LEU A 427 -8.53 -15.76 31.43
C LEU A 427 -9.83 -15.63 30.63
N ALA A 428 -10.96 -15.45 31.31
CA ALA A 428 -12.25 -15.25 30.64
C ALA A 428 -12.23 -14.00 29.75
N VAL A 429 -12.52 -14.19 28.46
CA VAL A 429 -12.55 -13.14 27.43
C VAL A 429 -13.68 -13.41 26.44
N ASP A 430 -14.05 -12.40 25.66
CA ASP A 430 -15.04 -12.53 24.58
C ASP A 430 -14.41 -12.93 23.25
N PHE A 431 -13.17 -12.48 23.03
CA PHE A 431 -12.42 -12.68 21.80
C PHE A 431 -11.10 -13.40 22.06
N LEU A 432 -10.82 -14.46 21.29
CA LEU A 432 -9.55 -15.18 21.32
C LEU A 432 -8.89 -15.12 19.94
N LEU A 433 -7.65 -14.65 19.85
CA LEU A 433 -6.79 -15.01 18.73
C LEU A 433 -6.36 -16.46 18.95
N ALA A 434 -6.82 -17.36 18.09
CA ALA A 434 -6.61 -18.80 18.23
C ALA A 434 -5.10 -19.09 18.34
N PRO A 435 -4.64 -19.71 19.43
CA PRO A 435 -3.22 -19.96 19.60
C PRO A 435 -2.66 -20.83 18.48
N HIS A 436 -1.48 -20.47 17.98
CA HIS A 436 -0.74 -21.23 16.98
C HIS A 436 -1.56 -21.51 15.71
N HIS A 437 -2.32 -20.50 15.29
CA HIS A 437 -3.21 -20.52 14.12
C HIS A 437 -4.28 -21.62 14.16
N GLY A 438 -4.54 -22.22 15.33
CA GLY A 438 -5.40 -23.39 15.47
C GLY A 438 -4.70 -24.73 15.21
N SER A 439 -3.40 -24.84 15.54
CA SER A 439 -2.64 -26.09 15.54
C SER A 439 -3.22 -27.12 16.50
N LYS A 440 -3.06 -28.41 16.17
CA LYS A 440 -3.39 -29.55 17.07
C LYS A 440 -2.59 -29.56 18.38
N THR A 441 -1.47 -28.83 18.44
CA THR A 441 -0.64 -28.67 19.64
C THR A 441 -1.17 -27.61 20.61
N SER A 442 -2.23 -26.88 20.24
CA SER A 442 -2.81 -25.79 21.03
C SER A 442 -4.35 -25.89 21.10
N SER A 443 -4.98 -24.86 21.67
CA SER A 443 -6.41 -24.77 21.97
C SER A 443 -6.90 -26.00 22.74
N SER A 444 -6.25 -26.35 23.85
CA SER A 444 -6.64 -27.47 24.71
C SER A 444 -8.03 -27.28 25.32
N ALA A 445 -8.69 -28.37 25.69
CA ALA A 445 -10.02 -28.34 26.31
C ALA A 445 -10.03 -27.47 27.58
N ALA A 446 -9.11 -27.72 28.51
CA ALA A 446 -8.99 -26.97 29.76
C ALA A 446 -8.75 -25.47 29.53
N PHE A 447 -7.94 -25.12 28.53
CA PHE A 447 -7.72 -23.71 28.17
C PHE A 447 -8.98 -23.05 27.64
N LEU A 448 -9.67 -23.68 26.68
CA LEU A 448 -10.93 -23.14 26.15
C LEU A 448 -12.02 -23.06 27.22
N ASP A 449 -12.05 -23.99 28.18
CA ASP A 449 -12.98 -23.98 29.31
C ASP A 449 -12.68 -22.86 30.32
N ALA A 450 -11.42 -22.42 30.44
CA ALA A 450 -11.05 -21.27 31.26
C ALA A 450 -11.27 -19.93 30.54
N VAL A 451 -10.95 -19.88 29.24
CA VAL A 451 -11.01 -18.65 28.43
C VAL A 451 -12.44 -18.30 28.01
N LYS A 452 -13.28 -19.31 27.74
CA LYS A 452 -14.70 -19.19 27.35
C LYS A 452 -15.00 -18.08 26.31
N PRO A 453 -14.24 -17.99 25.20
CA PRO A 453 -14.46 -16.95 24.21
C PRO A 453 -15.77 -17.16 23.47
N ARG A 454 -16.42 -16.06 23.07
CA ARG A 454 -17.58 -16.11 22.16
C ARG A 454 -17.14 -16.25 20.71
N LEU A 455 -16.02 -15.60 20.38
CA LEU A 455 -15.42 -15.57 19.06
C LEU A 455 -13.96 -15.97 19.14
N ALA A 456 -13.52 -16.77 18.19
CA ALA A 456 -12.11 -17.06 17.97
C ALA A 456 -11.70 -16.68 16.54
N LEU A 457 -10.59 -15.98 16.37
CA LEU A 457 -10.00 -15.69 15.06
C LEU A 457 -8.82 -16.62 14.80
N ALA A 458 -8.83 -17.33 13.68
CA ALA A 458 -7.68 -18.09 13.19
C ALA A 458 -7.10 -17.45 11.94
N GLN A 459 -5.94 -16.79 12.06
CA GLN A 459 -5.25 -16.19 10.92
C GLN A 459 -4.44 -17.26 10.17
N THR A 460 -5.10 -17.89 9.21
CA THR A 460 -4.54 -18.99 8.42
C THR A 460 -4.54 -18.68 6.93
N GLY A 461 -3.54 -19.20 6.22
CA GLY A 461 -3.52 -19.10 4.76
C GLY A 461 -4.51 -20.05 4.11
N TYR A 462 -5.14 -19.65 3.01
CA TYR A 462 -5.93 -20.58 2.19
C TYR A 462 -5.04 -21.73 1.69
N ARG A 463 -5.47 -22.98 1.94
CA ARG A 463 -4.69 -24.20 1.64
C ARG A 463 -3.26 -24.14 2.19
N ASN A 464 -3.09 -23.59 3.39
CA ASN A 464 -1.78 -23.58 4.04
C ASN A 464 -1.24 -25.01 4.22
N ARG A 465 0.08 -25.15 4.12
CA ARG A 465 0.79 -26.43 4.21
C ARG A 465 0.66 -27.16 5.56
N PHE A 466 0.21 -26.47 6.60
CA PHE A 466 0.11 -27.01 7.95
C PHE A 466 -1.24 -27.68 8.20
N GLY A 467 -2.23 -27.45 7.32
CA GLY A 467 -3.60 -27.92 7.53
C GLY A 467 -4.28 -27.22 8.71
N HIS A 468 -3.90 -25.96 8.99
CA HIS A 468 -4.51 -25.15 10.03
C HIS A 468 -5.75 -24.40 9.52
N PRO A 469 -6.77 -24.14 10.36
CA PRO A 469 -6.96 -24.71 11.69
C PRO A 469 -7.21 -26.22 11.59
N ALA A 470 -6.65 -27.01 12.50
CA ALA A 470 -6.84 -28.46 12.49
C ALA A 470 -8.31 -28.82 12.80
N GLU A 471 -8.86 -29.82 12.12
CA GLU A 471 -10.28 -30.20 12.31
C GLU A 471 -10.61 -30.61 13.75
N GLU A 472 -9.69 -31.30 14.45
CA GLU A 472 -9.84 -31.64 15.87
C GLU A 472 -9.92 -30.40 16.78
N VAL A 473 -9.23 -29.32 16.40
CA VAL A 473 -9.28 -28.04 17.12
C VAL A 473 -10.62 -27.36 16.86
N LEU A 474 -11.06 -27.32 15.61
CA LEU A 474 -12.38 -26.79 15.24
C LEU A 474 -13.50 -27.53 15.96
N GLN A 475 -13.42 -28.86 16.09
CA GLN A 475 -14.37 -29.64 16.88
C GLN A 475 -14.42 -29.22 18.35
N ARG A 476 -13.25 -28.94 18.97
CA ARG A 476 -13.20 -28.46 20.37
C ARG A 476 -13.87 -27.09 20.53
N TYR A 477 -13.72 -26.20 19.55
CA TYR A 477 -14.43 -24.92 19.51
C TYR A 477 -15.95 -25.12 19.32
N ARG A 478 -16.36 -25.95 18.36
CA ARG A 478 -17.78 -26.22 18.06
C ARG A 478 -18.54 -26.82 19.24
N ILE A 479 -17.96 -27.78 19.96
CA ILE A 479 -18.58 -28.41 21.14
C ILE A 479 -18.84 -27.39 22.27
N ARG A 480 -18.09 -26.29 22.30
CA ARG A 480 -18.22 -25.20 23.27
C ARG A 480 -19.06 -24.03 22.77
N ASP A 481 -19.69 -24.17 21.60
CA ASP A 481 -20.44 -23.11 20.92
C ASP A 481 -19.60 -21.83 20.67
N ILE A 482 -18.30 -22.02 20.43
CA ILE A 482 -17.39 -20.92 20.12
C ILE A 482 -17.38 -20.74 18.61
N ARG A 483 -17.76 -19.55 18.14
CA ARG A 483 -17.74 -19.23 16.71
C ARG A 483 -16.32 -18.92 16.26
N VAL A 484 -15.76 -19.80 15.43
CA VAL A 484 -14.47 -19.60 14.78
C VAL A 484 -14.65 -18.81 13.49
N ILE A 485 -13.80 -17.81 13.30
CA ILE A 485 -13.66 -17.03 12.07
C ILE A 485 -12.25 -17.24 11.56
N ASP A 486 -12.10 -17.51 10.27
CA ASP A 486 -10.80 -17.66 9.63
C ASP A 486 -10.57 -16.58 8.55
N SER A 487 -9.31 -16.23 8.33
CA SER A 487 -8.93 -15.25 7.30
C SER A 487 -9.36 -15.65 5.88
N PRO A 488 -9.30 -16.92 5.44
CA PRO A 488 -9.77 -17.32 4.11
C PRO A 488 -11.25 -17.03 3.84
N HIS A 489 -12.16 -17.14 4.81
CA HIS A 489 -13.57 -16.80 4.59
C HIS A 489 -13.87 -15.34 4.92
N CYS A 490 -13.17 -14.77 5.89
CA CYS A 490 -13.46 -13.44 6.40
C CYS A 490 -12.75 -12.31 5.65
N GLY A 491 -11.54 -12.57 5.15
CA GLY A 491 -10.55 -11.54 4.85
C GLY A 491 -10.10 -10.86 6.14
N ALA A 492 -9.94 -9.53 6.10
CA ALA A 492 -9.70 -8.78 7.33
C ALA A 492 -10.94 -8.84 8.22
N MET A 493 -10.74 -9.16 9.50
CA MET A 493 -11.77 -9.22 10.51
C MET A 493 -11.71 -7.96 11.37
N ARG A 494 -12.86 -7.34 11.68
CA ARG A 494 -12.99 -6.31 12.71
C ARG A 494 -13.90 -6.76 13.83
N TRP A 495 -13.49 -6.51 15.06
CA TRP A 495 -14.23 -6.81 16.29
C TRP A 495 -14.20 -5.58 17.20
N HIS A 496 -15.31 -5.30 17.89
CA HIS A 496 -15.46 -4.14 18.75
C HIS A 496 -15.92 -4.55 20.15
N SER A 497 -15.32 -3.97 21.18
CA SER A 497 -15.69 -4.22 22.58
C SER A 497 -17.13 -3.83 22.93
N THR A 498 -17.74 -2.92 22.17
CA THR A 498 -19.15 -2.52 22.32
C THR A 498 -20.14 -3.59 21.85
N THR A 499 -19.71 -4.50 20.96
CA THR A 499 -20.54 -5.56 20.39
C THR A 499 -19.79 -6.90 20.37
N PRO A 500 -19.42 -7.44 21.55
CA PRO A 500 -18.43 -8.52 21.66
C PRO A 500 -18.84 -9.84 21.00
N GLY A 501 -20.13 -10.03 20.68
CA GLY A 501 -20.63 -11.21 19.96
C GLY A 501 -20.57 -11.11 18.43
N ASN A 502 -20.20 -9.95 17.87
CA ASN A 502 -20.22 -9.69 16.45
C ASN A 502 -18.80 -9.44 15.92
N ALA A 503 -18.57 -9.85 14.69
CA ALA A 503 -17.37 -9.51 13.93
C ALA A 503 -17.78 -9.17 12.49
N LEU A 504 -17.12 -8.17 11.93
CA LEU A 504 -17.31 -7.75 10.55
C LEU A 504 -16.20 -8.36 9.68
N CYS A 505 -16.62 -9.09 8.65
CA CYS A 505 -15.71 -9.70 7.69
C CYS A 505 -15.64 -8.88 6.40
N GLN A 506 -14.43 -8.51 5.99
CA GLN A 506 -14.19 -7.71 4.79
C GLN A 506 -14.74 -8.37 3.52
N ARG A 507 -14.63 -9.70 3.39
CA ARG A 507 -15.15 -10.43 2.22
C ARG A 507 -16.67 -10.41 2.12
N ALA A 508 -17.36 -10.32 3.26
CA ALA A 508 -18.81 -10.15 3.30
C ALA A 508 -19.21 -8.68 3.04
N ALA A 509 -18.55 -7.72 3.71
CA ALA A 509 -18.89 -6.31 3.62
C ALA A 509 -18.60 -5.69 2.24
N ALA A 510 -17.58 -6.19 1.54
CA ALA A 510 -17.16 -5.69 0.23
C ALA A 510 -17.17 -6.79 -0.84
N ARG A 511 -18.13 -7.73 -0.76
CA ARG A 511 -18.26 -8.83 -1.72
C ARG A 511 -18.45 -8.29 -3.14
N ARG A 512 -17.70 -8.85 -4.09
CA ARG A 512 -17.82 -8.56 -5.52
C ARG A 512 -18.05 -9.86 -6.27
N TYR A 513 -18.72 -9.80 -7.43
CA TYR A 513 -19.08 -11.01 -8.20
C TYR A 513 -17.86 -11.84 -8.63
N TRP A 514 -16.67 -11.25 -8.66
CA TRP A 514 -15.41 -11.91 -9.04
C TRP A 514 -14.55 -12.36 -7.86
N HIS A 515 -14.99 -12.16 -6.61
CA HIS A 515 -14.28 -12.69 -5.47
C HIS A 515 -14.46 -14.21 -5.41
N HIS A 516 -13.36 -14.94 -5.28
CA HIS A 516 -13.41 -16.38 -5.12
C HIS A 516 -14.10 -16.76 -3.81
N GLU A 517 -15.10 -17.63 -3.90
CA GLU A 517 -15.73 -18.26 -2.75
C GLU A 517 -14.87 -19.45 -2.33
N VAL A 518 -14.26 -19.32 -1.16
CA VAL A 518 -13.50 -20.40 -0.54
C VAL A 518 -14.49 -21.52 -0.16
N PRO A 519 -14.21 -22.78 -0.55
CA PRO A 519 -15.09 -23.93 -0.26
C PRO A 519 -15.22 -24.26 1.22
#